data_AF-A0A973R0S0-F1
#
_entry.id   AF-A0A973R0S0-F1
#
_cell.length_a   1.000
_cell.length_b   1.000
_cell.length_c   1.000
_cell.angle_alpha   90.00
_cell.angle_beta   90.00
_cell.angle_gamma   90.00
#
_symmetry.space_group_name_H-M   'P 1'
#
loop_
_entity.id
_entity.type
_entity.pdbx_description
1 polymer ?
#
loop_
_entity_poly.entity_id
_entity_poly.type
_entity_poly.pdbx_seq_one_letter_code
_entity_poly.pdbx_strand_id
1 'polypeptide(L)'
;MKSEETATEAARVLIAGRSPSVLIAAARLLRDKGYRADATNQFDQILSDYDVANLDVLVFGGMVPPDTKQRLREEITRRNPRIAVVQGLAGIPGVIAAQVEAAVRGDAGDVGDVTYDESQRTLRITLGDAEHVTVEALWGTSFTPPEPTSTSMQVFDGELSAGAHGIVLPEQVPDVASFAAITIGAQVRVLTIGPMPQAVTRLAPKSADDRRLPEVDAVAIHGEDR
;
A
#
# COMPACT_ATOMS: atom_id res chain seq x y z
N MET A 1 -36.88 18.57 -3.14
CA MET A 1 -36.15 17.61 -2.31
C MET A 1 -34.71 17.64 -2.77
N LYS A 2 -33.82 18.28 -2.01
CA LYS A 2 -32.37 18.19 -2.22
C LYS A 2 -31.94 16.87 -1.60
N SER A 3 -31.42 15.96 -2.42
CA SER A 3 -30.73 14.78 -1.91
C SER A 3 -29.48 15.27 -1.18
N GLU A 4 -29.42 15.04 0.13
CA GLU A 4 -28.16 15.09 0.87
C GLU A 4 -27.28 13.98 0.33
N GLU A 5 -26.34 14.37 -0.52
CA GLU A 5 -25.15 13.58 -0.81
C GLU A 5 -24.37 13.51 0.51
N THR A 6 -24.57 12.43 1.27
CA THR A 6 -23.79 12.15 2.47
C THR A 6 -22.33 12.15 2.06
N ALA A 7 -21.57 13.17 2.47
CA ALA A 7 -20.13 13.22 2.29
C ALA A 7 -19.55 11.95 2.93
N THR A 8 -19.08 11.03 2.10
CA THR A 8 -18.34 9.86 2.59
C THR A 8 -17.16 10.38 3.38
N GLU A 9 -17.15 10.13 4.70
CA GLU A 9 -16.06 10.58 5.55
C GLU A 9 -14.75 9.96 5.05
N ALA A 10 -13.69 10.77 4.98
CA ALA A 10 -12.37 10.32 4.55
C ALA A 10 -11.89 9.13 5.41
N ALA A 11 -11.54 8.02 4.76
CA ALA A 11 -11.13 6.82 5.47
C ALA A 11 -9.88 7.08 6.33
N ARG A 12 -9.88 6.52 7.53
CA ARG A 12 -8.85 6.65 8.57
C ARG A 12 -7.85 5.51 8.44
N VAL A 13 -6.60 5.85 8.19
CA VAL A 13 -5.54 4.90 7.83
C VAL A 13 -4.40 5.04 8.84
N LEU A 14 -3.89 3.91 9.35
CA LEU A 14 -2.65 3.88 10.14
C LEU A 14 -1.61 3.02 9.43
N ILE A 15 -0.42 3.58 9.19
CA ILE A 15 0.73 2.85 8.64
C ILE A 15 1.72 2.58 9.77
N ALA A 16 1.92 1.30 10.10
CA ALA A 16 2.96 0.86 11.03
C ALA A 16 4.16 0.30 10.24
N GLY A 17 5.32 0.93 10.34
CA GLY A 17 6.51 0.53 9.59
C GLY A 17 7.79 0.97 10.29
N ARG A 18 8.96 0.62 9.75
CA ARG A 18 10.25 0.98 10.37
C ARG A 18 10.78 2.33 9.88
N SER A 19 10.78 2.50 8.55
CA SER A 19 11.48 3.57 7.83
C SER A 19 10.78 4.94 7.99
N PRO A 20 11.39 5.92 8.69
CA PRO A 20 10.86 7.27 8.80
C PRO A 20 10.50 7.91 7.46
N SER A 21 11.42 7.87 6.49
CA SER A 21 11.22 8.51 5.18
C SER A 21 10.01 7.95 4.42
N VAL A 22 9.83 6.62 4.46
CA VAL A 22 8.68 5.96 3.82
C VAL A 22 7.38 6.30 4.55
N LEU A 23 7.37 6.29 5.89
CA LEU A 23 6.18 6.62 6.68
C LEU A 23 5.69 8.04 6.39
N ILE A 24 6.60 9.01 6.38
CA ILE A 24 6.30 10.41 6.07
C ILE A 24 5.76 10.55 4.64
N ALA A 25 6.45 9.96 3.67
CA ALA A 25 6.06 10.08 2.26
C ALA A 25 4.72 9.39 1.98
N ALA A 26 4.46 8.20 2.56
CA ALA A 26 3.22 7.46 2.37
C ALA A 26 2.03 8.17 3.03
N ALA A 27 2.18 8.67 4.27
CA ALA A 27 1.14 9.43 4.94
C ALA A 27 0.79 10.70 4.16
N ARG A 28 1.80 11.43 3.67
CA ARG A 28 1.59 12.61 2.81
C ARG A 28 0.83 12.26 1.54
N LEU A 29 1.26 11.23 0.81
CA LEU A 29 0.64 10.85 -0.45
C LEU A 29 -0.82 10.41 -0.27
N LEU A 30 -1.15 9.74 0.84
CA LEU A 30 -2.52 9.41 1.20
C LEU A 30 -3.35 10.66 1.56
N ARG A 31 -2.78 11.60 2.31
CA ARG A 31 -3.46 12.87 2.64
C ARG A 31 -3.74 13.70 1.39
N ASP A 32 -2.79 13.75 0.45
CA ASP A 32 -2.97 14.43 -0.84
C ASP A 32 -4.10 13.77 -1.66
N LYS A 33 -4.40 12.49 -1.43
CA LYS A 33 -5.54 11.74 -1.99
C LYS A 33 -6.83 11.87 -1.17
N GLY A 34 -6.83 12.63 -0.07
CA GLY A 34 -8.01 12.89 0.76
C GLY A 34 -8.23 11.92 1.91
N TYR A 35 -7.27 11.04 2.24
CA TYR A 35 -7.37 10.13 3.39
C TYR A 35 -6.91 10.79 4.70
N ARG A 36 -7.49 10.37 5.84
CA ARG A 36 -6.95 10.69 7.16
C ARG A 36 -5.88 9.67 7.53
N ALA A 37 -4.65 9.91 7.07
CA ALA A 37 -3.56 8.96 7.22
C ALA A 37 -2.57 9.34 8.32
N ASP A 38 -2.33 8.40 9.22
CA ASP A 38 -1.33 8.43 10.29
C ASP A 38 -0.25 7.40 10.02
N ALA A 39 0.93 7.60 10.61
CA ALA A 39 2.04 6.68 10.44
C ALA A 39 2.97 6.66 11.66
N THR A 40 3.48 5.48 12.01
CA THR A 40 4.38 5.34 13.16
C THR A 40 5.37 4.18 13.04
N ASN A 41 6.51 4.33 13.69
CA ASN A 41 7.45 3.25 13.99
C ASN A 41 7.52 2.88 15.48
N GLN A 42 6.65 3.46 16.31
CA GLN A 42 6.57 3.23 17.76
C GLN A 42 5.51 2.15 18.06
N PHE A 43 5.81 0.89 17.72
CA PHE A 43 4.81 -0.19 17.70
C PHE A 43 4.14 -0.46 19.05
N ASP A 44 4.86 -0.26 20.15
CA ASP A 44 4.32 -0.51 21.50
C ASP A 44 3.32 0.56 21.95
N GLN A 45 3.36 1.74 21.33
CA GLN A 45 2.46 2.86 21.65
C GLN A 45 1.20 2.88 20.77
N ILE A 46 1.08 1.99 19.78
CA ILE A 46 -0.06 2.02 18.84
C ILE A 46 -1.41 1.93 19.56
N LEU A 47 -1.51 1.09 20.60
CA LEU A 47 -2.77 0.87 21.32
C LEU A 47 -3.14 1.99 22.30
N SER A 48 -2.19 2.87 22.64
CA SER A 48 -2.39 4.01 23.53
C SER A 48 -2.54 5.33 22.77
N ASP A 49 -1.82 5.50 21.67
CA ASP A 49 -1.64 6.79 21.00
C ASP A 49 -2.64 7.00 19.85
N TYR A 50 -3.27 5.93 19.38
CA TYR A 50 -4.20 5.96 18.25
C TYR A 50 -5.57 5.41 18.64
N ASP A 51 -6.62 6.03 18.11
CA ASP A 51 -7.98 5.54 18.21
C ASP A 51 -8.22 4.36 17.26
N VAL A 52 -7.68 3.20 17.64
CA VAL A 52 -7.76 1.95 16.86
C VAL A 52 -9.19 1.44 16.69
N ALA A 53 -10.14 1.92 17.50
CA ALA A 53 -11.55 1.55 17.40
C ALA A 53 -12.23 2.16 16.16
N ASN A 54 -11.69 3.26 15.65
CA ASN A 54 -12.26 4.02 14.53
C ASN A 54 -11.38 4.02 13.27
N LEU A 55 -10.33 3.19 13.22
CA LEU A 55 -9.53 3.00 12.00
C LEU A 55 -10.29 2.19 10.94
N ASP A 56 -10.17 2.60 9.68
CA ASP A 56 -10.71 1.84 8.54
C ASP A 56 -9.64 0.88 7.99
N VAL A 57 -8.38 1.32 7.93
CA VAL A 57 -7.26 0.53 7.39
C VAL A 57 -6.04 0.58 8.31
N LEU A 58 -5.45 -0.58 8.57
CA LEU A 58 -4.14 -0.73 9.21
C LEU A 58 -3.16 -1.40 8.26
N VAL A 59 -2.05 -0.72 7.94
CA VAL A 59 -0.98 -1.27 7.09
C VAL A 59 0.22 -1.67 7.95
N PHE A 60 0.67 -2.93 7.84
CA PHE A 60 1.91 -3.39 8.45
C PHE A 60 3.04 -3.48 7.43
N GLY A 61 4.10 -2.71 7.61
CA GLY A 61 5.33 -2.81 6.82
C GLY A 61 6.05 -4.15 7.02
N GLY A 62 6.91 -4.51 6.05
CA GLY A 62 7.68 -5.76 6.09
C GLY A 62 8.64 -5.86 7.30
N MET A 63 9.10 -4.72 7.80
CA MET A 63 10.06 -4.63 8.92
C MET A 63 9.41 -4.52 10.31
N VAL A 64 8.09 -4.65 10.42
CA VAL A 64 7.45 -4.81 11.73
C VAL A 64 7.68 -6.26 12.19
N PRO A 65 8.15 -6.52 13.42
CA PRO A 65 8.36 -7.88 13.90
C PRO A 65 7.09 -8.74 13.84
N PRO A 66 7.21 -10.06 13.54
CA PRO A 66 6.05 -10.93 13.36
C PRO A 66 5.18 -11.03 14.62
N ASP A 67 5.78 -11.19 15.80
CA ASP A 67 5.06 -11.26 17.08
C ASP A 67 4.32 -9.95 17.37
N THR A 68 4.96 -8.82 17.05
CA THR A 68 4.34 -7.49 17.16
C THR A 68 3.16 -7.34 16.22
N LYS A 69 3.27 -7.78 14.95
CA LYS A 69 2.14 -7.78 14.00
C LYS A 69 0.99 -8.63 14.49
N GLN A 70 1.29 -9.83 14.99
CA GLN A 70 0.27 -10.75 15.50
C GLN A 70 -0.47 -10.13 16.69
N ARG A 71 0.28 -9.68 17.71
CA ARG A 71 -0.28 -9.02 18.89
C ARG A 71 -1.18 -7.83 18.53
N LEU A 72 -0.67 -6.92 17.69
CA LEU A 72 -1.43 -5.73 17.29
C LEU A 72 -2.66 -6.09 16.46
N ARG A 73 -2.56 -7.06 15.53
CA ARG A 73 -3.70 -7.53 14.75
C ARG A 73 -4.80 -8.08 15.67
N GLU A 74 -4.46 -8.96 16.59
CA GLU A 74 -5.42 -9.58 17.52
C GLU A 74 -6.09 -8.53 18.41
N GLU A 75 -5.30 -7.63 19.01
CA GLU A 75 -5.80 -6.58 19.90
C GLU A 75 -6.69 -5.56 19.17
N ILE A 76 -6.29 -5.12 17.98
CA ILE A 76 -7.03 -4.13 17.19
C ILE A 76 -8.29 -4.75 16.60
N THR A 77 -8.23 -5.93 16.01
CA THR A 77 -9.42 -6.62 15.47
C THR A 77 -10.43 -6.94 16.58
N ARG A 78 -9.99 -7.21 17.82
CA ARG A 78 -10.89 -7.38 18.97
C ARG A 78 -11.67 -6.11 19.30
N ARG A 79 -11.04 -4.94 19.16
CA ARG A 79 -11.68 -3.62 19.43
C ARG A 79 -12.46 -3.09 18.22
N ASN A 80 -12.03 -3.45 17.02
CA ASN A 80 -12.58 -3.01 15.75
C ASN A 80 -12.64 -4.19 14.76
N PRO A 81 -13.74 -4.98 14.77
CA PRO A 81 -13.88 -6.15 13.89
C PRO A 81 -13.99 -5.81 12.40
N ARG A 82 -14.18 -4.54 12.04
CA ARG A 82 -14.41 -4.08 10.66
C ARG A 82 -13.15 -3.58 9.96
N ILE A 83 -12.05 -3.43 10.69
CA ILE A 83 -10.80 -2.89 10.15
C ILE A 83 -10.25 -3.78 9.03
N ALA A 84 -9.82 -3.15 7.94
CA ALA A 84 -9.03 -3.82 6.91
C ALA A 84 -7.56 -3.84 7.33
N VAL A 85 -6.99 -5.04 7.53
CA VAL A 85 -5.57 -5.20 7.86
C VAL A 85 -4.79 -5.59 6.61
N VAL A 86 -3.90 -4.70 6.16
CA VAL A 86 -3.08 -4.87 4.97
C VAL A 86 -1.65 -5.22 5.36
N GLN A 87 -1.11 -6.30 4.78
CA GLN A 87 0.33 -6.56 4.82
C GLN A 87 0.98 -5.77 3.67
N GLY A 88 1.75 -4.75 4.00
CA GLY A 88 2.48 -3.95 3.02
C GLY A 88 3.45 -4.83 2.22
N LEU A 89 3.44 -4.68 0.89
CA LEU A 89 4.27 -5.46 -0.03
C LEU A 89 5.73 -4.99 -0.03
N ALA A 90 5.95 -3.67 0.06
CA ALA A 90 7.26 -3.07 0.09
C ALA A 90 7.24 -1.75 0.86
N GLY A 91 8.42 -1.33 1.33
CA GLY A 91 8.65 0.02 1.86
C GLY A 91 8.72 1.06 0.74
N ILE A 92 7.72 1.09 -0.14
CA ILE A 92 7.62 2.02 -1.27
C ILE A 92 6.34 2.82 -1.05
N PRO A 93 6.42 4.16 -0.87
CA PRO A 93 5.25 4.98 -0.54
C PRO A 93 4.06 4.82 -1.49
N GLY A 94 4.30 4.83 -2.80
CA GLY A 94 3.23 4.67 -3.79
C GLY A 94 2.58 3.28 -3.75
N VAL A 95 3.33 2.22 -3.45
CA VAL A 95 2.78 0.86 -3.30
C VAL A 95 1.89 0.80 -2.07
N ILE A 96 2.35 1.36 -0.94
CA ILE A 96 1.55 1.43 0.29
C ILE A 96 0.24 2.17 0.04
N ALA A 97 0.29 3.32 -0.63
CA ALA A 97 -0.91 4.08 -0.92
C ALA A 97 -1.87 3.34 -1.86
N ALA A 98 -1.37 2.73 -2.94
CA ALA A 98 -2.19 1.95 -3.85
C ALA A 98 -2.85 0.74 -3.14
N GLN A 99 -2.15 0.08 -2.20
CA GLN A 99 -2.74 -0.99 -1.39
C GLN A 99 -3.83 -0.49 -0.44
N VAL A 100 -3.68 0.72 0.11
CA VAL A 100 -4.73 1.36 0.93
C VAL A 100 -5.93 1.70 0.07
N GLU A 101 -5.74 2.28 -1.13
CA GLU A 101 -6.84 2.56 -2.06
C GLU A 101 -7.59 1.27 -2.43
N ALA A 102 -6.84 0.19 -2.72
CA ALA A 102 -7.44 -1.13 -2.98
C ALA A 102 -8.25 -1.66 -1.79
N ALA A 103 -7.75 -1.49 -0.56
CA ALA A 103 -8.43 -1.94 0.65
C ALA A 103 -9.70 -1.13 0.96
N VAL A 104 -9.67 0.19 0.77
CA VAL A 104 -10.82 1.07 1.03
C VAL A 104 -11.92 0.86 -0.01
N ARG A 105 -11.55 0.73 -1.29
CA ARG A 105 -12.53 0.63 -2.38
C ARG A 105 -13.11 -0.78 -2.54
N GLY A 106 -12.52 -1.79 -1.89
CA GLY A 106 -13.02 -3.15 -1.86
C GLY A 106 -13.18 -3.79 -3.25
N ASP A 107 -13.84 -4.95 -3.31
CA ASP A 107 -14.36 -5.50 -4.56
C ASP A 107 -15.60 -4.70 -4.98
N ALA A 108 -15.37 -3.48 -5.47
CA ALA A 108 -16.40 -2.67 -6.08
C ALA A 108 -16.82 -3.30 -7.43
N GLY A 109 -17.56 -4.40 -7.41
CA GLY A 109 -18.06 -5.10 -8.61
C GLY A 109 -16.98 -5.74 -9.49
N ASP A 110 -17.35 -6.60 -10.42
CA ASP A 110 -16.42 -7.26 -11.33
C ASP A 110 -16.14 -6.35 -12.54
N VAL A 111 -15.47 -5.21 -12.33
CA VAL A 111 -15.22 -4.20 -13.38
C VAL A 111 -14.10 -4.67 -14.33
N GLY A 112 -13.23 -5.55 -13.85
CA GLY A 112 -12.28 -6.26 -14.69
C GLY A 112 -11.34 -7.19 -13.95
N ASP A 113 -10.79 -8.15 -14.69
CA ASP A 113 -9.74 -9.05 -14.21
C ASP A 113 -8.37 -8.54 -14.65
N VAL A 114 -7.38 -8.66 -13.75
CA VAL A 114 -6.00 -8.20 -14.00
C VAL A 114 -5.03 -9.30 -13.60
N THR A 115 -4.25 -9.75 -14.58
CA THR A 115 -3.16 -10.73 -14.38
C THR A 115 -1.85 -10.23 -14.96
N TYR A 116 -0.74 -10.82 -14.53
CA TYR A 116 0.59 -10.51 -15.05
C TYR A 116 1.22 -11.76 -15.66
N ASP A 117 1.61 -11.66 -16.94
CA ASP A 117 2.40 -12.68 -17.63
C ASP A 117 3.88 -12.30 -17.52
N GLU A 118 4.60 -12.98 -16.63
CA GLU A 118 6.03 -12.76 -16.38
C GLU A 118 6.88 -13.01 -17.63
N SER A 119 6.51 -14.00 -18.45
CA SER A 119 7.28 -14.41 -19.63
C SER A 119 7.23 -13.35 -20.73
N GLN A 120 6.08 -12.67 -20.85
CA GLN A 120 5.85 -11.62 -21.84
C GLN A 120 5.97 -10.21 -21.24
N ARG A 121 6.24 -10.10 -19.93
CA ARG A 121 6.21 -8.84 -19.17
C ARG A 121 4.97 -8.01 -19.46
N THR A 122 3.81 -8.67 -19.53
CA THR A 122 2.56 -8.06 -19.99
C THR A 122 1.51 -8.14 -18.89
N LEU A 123 0.95 -6.99 -18.54
CA LEU A 123 -0.29 -6.92 -17.77
C LEU A 123 -1.45 -7.23 -18.71
N ARG A 124 -2.23 -8.25 -18.35
CA ARG A 124 -3.46 -8.61 -19.06
C ARG A 124 -4.63 -8.07 -18.28
N ILE A 125 -5.40 -7.19 -18.92
CA ILE A 125 -6.57 -6.53 -18.34
C ILE A 125 -7.78 -6.95 -19.16
N THR A 126 -8.81 -7.50 -18.51
CA THR A 126 -10.08 -7.86 -19.15
C THR A 126 -11.19 -7.03 -18.57
N LEU A 127 -11.91 -6.29 -19.41
CA LEU A 127 -12.96 -5.35 -19.00
C LEU A 127 -14.33 -5.80 -19.51
N GLY A 128 -15.37 -5.64 -18.67
CA GLY A 128 -16.76 -5.87 -19.07
C GLY A 128 -17.31 -4.79 -19.99
N ASP A 129 -16.94 -3.54 -19.73
CA ASP A 129 -17.33 -2.34 -20.48
C ASP A 129 -16.11 -1.48 -20.82
N ALA A 130 -16.30 -0.41 -21.60
CA ALA A 130 -15.24 0.55 -21.83
C ALA A 130 -14.98 1.38 -20.57
N GLU A 131 -13.72 1.46 -20.14
CA GLU A 131 -13.33 2.10 -18.88
C GLU A 131 -11.98 2.81 -19.00
N HIS A 132 -11.83 3.83 -18.16
CA HIS A 132 -10.57 4.51 -17.98
C HIS A 132 -9.62 3.64 -17.16
N VAL A 133 -8.43 3.40 -17.70
CA VAL A 133 -7.40 2.58 -17.07
C VAL A 133 -6.10 3.35 -16.92
N THR A 134 -5.55 3.32 -15.71
CA THR A 134 -4.18 3.78 -15.45
C THR A 134 -3.33 2.65 -14.93
N VAL A 135 -2.08 2.61 -15.37
CA VAL A 135 -1.06 1.68 -14.90
C VAL A 135 0.18 2.47 -14.51
N GLU A 136 0.50 2.47 -13.23
CA GLU A 136 1.75 3.01 -12.71
C GLU A 136 2.65 1.85 -12.27
N ALA A 137 3.88 1.82 -12.78
CA ALA A 137 4.92 0.92 -12.29
C ALA A 137 5.71 1.60 -11.17
N LEU A 138 5.97 0.89 -10.07
CA LEU A 138 6.69 1.39 -8.90
C LEU A 138 7.78 0.40 -8.51
N TRP A 139 8.99 0.87 -8.22
CA TRP A 139 10.08 -0.03 -7.83
C TRP A 139 11.08 0.63 -6.89
N GLY A 140 11.79 -0.20 -6.13
CA GLY A 140 12.88 0.27 -5.29
C GLY A 140 14.12 0.58 -6.09
N THR A 141 14.77 1.69 -5.77
CA THR A 141 16.08 2.08 -6.30
C THR A 141 17.21 1.76 -5.31
N SER A 142 16.89 1.65 -4.03
CA SER A 142 17.78 1.15 -2.99
C SER A 142 16.96 0.53 -1.85
N PHE A 143 17.44 -0.57 -1.29
CA PHE A 143 16.91 -1.19 -0.07
C PHE A 143 17.94 -1.25 1.05
N THR A 144 19.07 -0.56 0.88
CA THR A 144 20.13 -0.51 1.88
C THR A 144 19.62 0.27 3.10
N PRO A 145 19.69 -0.31 4.32
CA PRO A 145 19.36 0.43 5.53
C PRO A 145 20.18 1.71 5.68
N PRO A 146 19.68 2.73 6.41
CA PRO A 146 18.46 2.71 7.22
C PRO A 146 17.16 2.95 6.43
N GLU A 147 17.24 3.56 5.25
CA GLU A 147 16.08 4.10 4.53
C GLU A 147 16.07 3.61 3.08
N PRO A 148 15.03 2.87 2.64
CA PRO A 148 14.89 2.50 1.25
C PRO A 148 14.52 3.72 0.39
N THR A 149 14.86 3.67 -0.88
CA THR A 149 14.47 4.67 -1.89
C THR A 149 13.73 3.99 -3.02
N SER A 150 12.85 4.73 -3.68
CA SER A 150 11.99 4.21 -4.74
C SER A 150 11.71 5.26 -5.81
N THR A 151 11.19 4.81 -6.95
CA THR A 151 10.69 5.66 -8.02
C THR A 151 9.45 5.02 -8.66
N SER A 152 8.78 5.75 -9.54
CA SER A 152 7.67 5.25 -10.35
C SER A 152 7.71 5.75 -11.79
N MET A 153 6.85 5.17 -12.64
CA MET A 153 6.63 5.55 -14.03
C MET A 153 5.19 5.24 -14.43
N GLN A 154 4.51 6.21 -15.06
CA GLN A 154 3.23 5.96 -15.74
C GLN A 154 3.50 5.10 -16.98
N VAL A 155 2.97 3.87 -16.98
CA VAL A 155 3.11 2.93 -18.11
C VAL A 155 1.96 3.11 -19.11
N PHE A 156 0.75 3.35 -18.60
CA PHE A 156 -0.44 3.53 -19.41
C PHE A 156 -1.43 4.47 -18.73
N ASP A 157 -2.07 5.33 -19.49
CA ASP A 157 -3.16 6.21 -19.05
C ASP A 157 -4.07 6.44 -20.26
N GLY A 158 -5.30 5.94 -20.19
CA GLY A 158 -6.27 6.11 -21.26
C GLY A 158 -7.50 5.21 -21.15
N GLU A 159 -8.41 5.38 -22.10
CA GLU A 159 -9.60 4.55 -22.22
C GLU A 159 -9.26 3.21 -22.89
N LEU A 160 -9.75 2.11 -22.32
CA LEU A 160 -9.77 0.79 -22.95
C LEU A 160 -11.20 0.38 -23.23
N SER A 161 -11.47 -0.20 -24.40
CA SER A 161 -12.79 -0.74 -24.71
C SER A 161 -13.09 -1.99 -23.88
N ALA A 162 -14.34 -2.47 -23.89
CA ALA A 162 -14.64 -3.82 -23.41
C ALA A 162 -13.76 -4.88 -24.09
N GLY A 163 -13.44 -5.97 -23.37
CA GLY A 163 -12.60 -7.07 -23.85
C GLY A 163 -11.23 -7.15 -23.19
N ALA A 164 -10.34 -7.96 -23.79
CA ALA A 164 -9.01 -8.25 -23.25
C ALA A 164 -7.92 -7.38 -23.90
N HIS A 165 -7.05 -6.82 -23.07
CA HIS A 165 -5.97 -5.91 -23.44
C HIS A 165 -4.64 -6.35 -22.84
N GLY A 166 -3.57 -6.15 -23.58
CA GLY A 166 -2.20 -6.38 -23.11
C GLY A 166 -1.44 -5.06 -23.02
N ILE A 167 -0.93 -4.75 -21.83
CA ILE A 167 -0.05 -3.60 -21.59
C ILE A 167 1.34 -4.14 -21.27
N VAL A 168 2.28 -3.93 -22.19
CA VAL A 168 3.67 -4.38 -22.02
C VAL A 168 4.42 -3.44 -21.09
N LEU A 169 5.04 -3.99 -20.05
CA LEU A 169 5.87 -3.21 -19.14
C LEU A 169 7.20 -2.83 -19.82
N PRO A 170 7.59 -1.54 -19.79
CA PRO A 170 8.86 -1.09 -20.34
C PRO A 170 10.06 -1.79 -19.69
N GLU A 171 11.18 -1.86 -20.43
CA GLU A 171 12.43 -2.46 -19.94
C GLU A 171 13.04 -1.69 -18.75
N GLN A 172 12.69 -0.41 -18.59
CA GLN A 172 13.13 0.42 -17.48
C GLN A 172 12.55 -0.04 -16.14
N VAL A 173 11.41 -0.75 -16.15
CA VAL A 173 10.83 -1.34 -14.93
C VAL A 173 11.61 -2.62 -14.61
N PRO A 174 12.32 -2.71 -13.48
CA PRO A 174 13.12 -3.89 -13.18
C PRO A 174 12.24 -5.13 -12.95
N ASP A 175 12.84 -6.31 -13.05
CA ASP A 175 12.25 -7.62 -12.74
C ASP A 175 12.39 -8.00 -11.26
N VAL A 176 12.88 -7.09 -10.42
CA VAL A 176 13.04 -7.27 -8.97
C VAL A 176 12.49 -6.06 -8.23
N ALA A 177 11.88 -6.32 -7.07
CA ALA A 177 11.28 -5.30 -6.20
C ALA A 177 10.45 -4.26 -6.95
N SER A 178 9.64 -4.72 -7.90
CA SER A 178 8.81 -3.90 -8.75
C SER A 178 7.35 -4.34 -8.65
N PHE A 179 6.47 -3.37 -8.78
CA PHE A 179 5.05 -3.49 -8.55
C PHE A 179 4.31 -2.68 -9.60
N ALA A 180 3.07 -3.08 -9.90
CA ALA A 180 2.16 -2.31 -10.72
C ALA A 180 0.95 -1.93 -9.88
N ALA A 181 0.63 -0.64 -9.84
CA ALA A 181 -0.66 -0.14 -9.38
C ALA A 181 -1.53 0.07 -10.63
N ILE A 182 -2.65 -0.63 -10.69
CA ILE A 182 -3.60 -0.57 -11.79
C ILE A 182 -4.90 0.02 -11.26
N THR A 183 -5.38 1.08 -11.89
CA THR A 183 -6.71 1.66 -11.60
C THR A 183 -7.63 1.40 -12.78
N ILE A 184 -8.82 0.85 -12.53
CA ILE A 184 -9.88 0.63 -13.53
C ILE A 184 -11.15 1.28 -12.99
N GLY A 185 -11.51 2.44 -13.54
CA GLY A 185 -12.58 3.27 -12.97
C GLY A 185 -12.35 3.55 -11.48
N ALA A 186 -13.24 3.07 -10.63
CA ALA A 186 -13.09 3.19 -9.18
C ALA A 186 -12.16 2.14 -8.56
N GLN A 187 -11.88 1.01 -9.22
CA GLN A 187 -11.11 -0.09 -8.62
C GLN A 187 -9.62 0.18 -8.65
N VAL A 188 -8.91 -0.29 -7.62
CA VAL A 188 -7.44 -0.32 -7.58
C VAL A 188 -6.97 -1.74 -7.32
N ARG A 189 -5.95 -2.17 -8.06
CA ARG A 189 -5.24 -3.45 -7.91
C ARG A 189 -3.75 -3.18 -7.79
N VAL A 190 -3.07 -3.96 -6.96
CA VAL A 190 -1.61 -3.90 -6.83
C VAL A 190 -1.05 -5.29 -7.08
N LEU A 191 -0.20 -5.41 -8.09
CA LEU A 191 0.47 -6.67 -8.45
C LEU A 191 1.96 -6.58 -8.15
N THR A 192 2.53 -7.70 -7.70
CA THR A 192 3.99 -7.87 -7.69
C THR A 192 4.42 -8.24 -9.09
N ILE A 193 5.32 -7.46 -9.67
CA ILE A 193 5.90 -7.69 -11.01
C ILE A 193 7.24 -8.39 -10.88
N GLY A 194 8.06 -7.88 -9.97
CA GLY A 194 9.36 -8.42 -9.64
C GLY A 194 9.42 -8.72 -8.16
N PRO A 195 9.72 -9.97 -7.75
CA PRO A 195 9.74 -10.32 -6.35
C PRO A 195 10.80 -9.52 -5.59
N MET A 196 10.56 -9.35 -4.28
CA MET A 196 11.55 -8.74 -3.40
C MET A 196 12.84 -9.60 -3.38
N PRO A 197 14.04 -9.00 -3.53
CA PRO A 197 15.30 -9.74 -3.47
C PRO A 197 15.46 -10.49 -2.15
N GLN A 198 16.00 -11.71 -2.21
CA GLN A 198 16.23 -12.53 -1.00
C GLN A 198 17.11 -11.82 0.04
N ALA A 199 18.07 -11.00 -0.41
CA ALA A 199 18.91 -10.23 0.48
C ALA A 199 18.09 -9.29 1.37
N VAL A 200 17.03 -8.68 0.83
CA VAL A 200 16.13 -7.79 1.57
C VAL A 200 15.19 -8.58 2.46
N THR A 201 14.61 -9.69 1.98
CA THR A 201 13.69 -10.49 2.79
C THR A 201 14.36 -11.11 4.02
N ARG A 202 15.66 -11.42 3.94
CA ARG A 202 16.46 -11.90 5.10
C ARG A 202 16.67 -10.84 6.18
N LEU A 203 16.50 -9.55 5.85
CA LEU A 203 16.59 -8.45 6.81
C LEU A 203 15.32 -8.29 7.65
N ALA A 204 14.21 -8.93 7.28
CA ALA A 204 12.99 -8.90 8.08
C ALA A 204 13.28 -9.38 9.52
N PRO A 205 12.85 -8.63 10.55
CA PRO A 205 13.02 -9.05 11.94
C PRO A 205 12.36 -10.40 12.20
N LYS A 206 13.03 -11.24 12.99
CA LYS A 206 12.46 -12.52 13.43
C LYS A 206 11.64 -12.41 14.71
N SER A 207 11.93 -11.41 15.52
CA SER A 207 11.24 -11.10 16.77
C SER A 207 11.41 -9.62 17.12
N ALA A 208 10.74 -9.14 18.16
CA ALA A 208 10.86 -7.75 18.63
C ALA A 208 12.27 -7.39 19.13
N ASP A 209 13.02 -8.38 19.64
CA ASP A 209 14.38 -8.20 20.16
C ASP A 209 15.48 -8.22 19.06
N ASP A 210 15.09 -8.37 17.79
CA ASP A 210 16.02 -8.48 16.67
C ASP A 210 16.70 -7.14 16.34
N ARG A 211 17.99 -7.03 16.73
CA ARG A 211 18.81 -5.82 16.55
C ARG A 211 19.71 -5.83 15.31
N ARG A 212 19.43 -6.67 14.30
CA ARG A 212 20.26 -6.74 13.08
C ARG A 212 20.23 -5.48 12.20
N LEU A 213 19.24 -4.63 12.39
CA LEU A 213 19.05 -3.40 11.63
C LEU A 213 19.46 -2.17 12.45
N PRO A 214 20.03 -1.13 11.83
CA PRO A 214 20.42 0.10 12.51
C PRO A 214 19.21 0.81 13.12
N GLU A 215 19.43 1.50 14.24
CA GLU A 215 18.41 2.37 14.84
C GLU A 215 17.99 3.47 13.86
N VAL A 216 16.74 3.90 13.98
CA VAL A 216 16.12 4.93 13.15
C VAL A 216 15.37 5.89 14.06
N ASP A 217 15.21 7.14 13.62
CA ASP A 217 14.51 8.16 14.40
C ASP A 217 13.07 7.75 14.69
N ALA A 218 12.59 8.08 15.89
CA ALA A 218 11.19 7.85 16.26
C ALA A 218 10.27 8.74 15.42
N VAL A 219 9.21 8.14 14.87
CA VAL A 219 8.19 8.84 14.08
C VAL A 219 6.81 8.45 14.59
N ALA A 220 6.01 9.46 14.90
CA ALA A 220 4.58 9.38 15.12
C ALA A 220 3.93 10.57 14.41
N ILE A 221 3.20 10.30 13.33
CA ILE A 221 2.49 11.30 12.55
C ILE A 221 1.01 11.14 12.85
N HIS A 222 0.40 12.21 13.34
CA HIS A 222 -1.04 12.33 13.53
C HIS A 222 -1.60 13.28 12.45
N GLY A 223 -2.76 12.96 11.90
CA GLY A 223 -3.52 13.85 11.06
C GLY A 223 -4.07 14.95 11.94
N GLU A 224 -3.72 16.21 11.65
CA GLU A 224 -4.40 17.32 12.30
C GLU A 224 -5.88 17.30 11.88
N ASP A 225 -6.79 17.31 12.87
CA ASP A 225 -8.19 17.61 12.65
C ASP A 225 -8.26 19.03 12.03
N ARG A 226 -8.58 19.09 10.73
CA ARG A 226 -8.99 20.33 10.07
C ARG A 226 -10.50 20.48 10.12
#